data_AF-A0A2A5XIF3-F1
#
_entry.id   AF-A0A2A5XIF3-F1
#
_cell.length_a   1.000
_cell.length_b   1.000
_cell.length_c   1.000
_cell.angle_alpha   90.00
_cell.angle_beta   90.00
_cell.angle_gamma   90.00
#
_symmetry.space_group_name_H-M   'P 1'
#
loop_
_entity.id
_entity.type
_entity.pdbx_description
1 polymer ?
#
loop_
_entity_poly.entity_id
_entity_poly.type
_entity_poly.pdbx_seq_one_letter_code
_entity_poly.pdbx_strand_id
1 'polypeptide(L)'
;MNKDTLKTSFAKRLIKWYKKEKRDLPFRENKDPYRVWLSEIILQQTQMETGIKYYKIFIKNFPNIKSLANSSEKKVYSLWQGLGYYNRAKNLHKAAKIIIKKHKGVFPKNYDELIMLPGIGKYTAAAISSICYNEKKF
;
A
#
# COMPACT_ATOMS: atom_id res chain seq x y z
N MET A 1 -37.43 -1.54 9.46
CA MET A 1 -36.18 -0.75 9.44
C MET A 1 -35.68 -0.61 7.99
N ASN A 2 -35.37 0.61 7.54
CA ASN A 2 -34.90 0.85 6.17
C ASN A 2 -33.46 0.28 5.95
N LYS A 3 -33.15 -0.18 4.74
CA LYS A 3 -31.84 -0.73 4.34
C LYS A 3 -30.68 0.23 4.62
N ASP A 4 -30.89 1.53 4.48
CA ASP A 4 -29.87 2.56 4.74
C ASP A 4 -29.55 2.71 6.24
N THR A 5 -30.57 2.56 7.10
CA THR A 5 -30.40 2.56 8.55
C THR A 5 -29.63 1.32 9.02
N LEU A 6 -29.89 0.17 8.40
CA LEU A 6 -29.16 -1.09 8.68
C LEU A 6 -27.68 -1.02 8.26
N LYS A 7 -27.39 -0.49 7.06
CA LYS A 7 -26.01 -0.26 6.59
C LYS A 7 -25.23 0.65 7.53
N THR A 8 -25.85 1.76 7.95
CA THR A 8 -25.22 2.72 8.88
C THR A 8 -24.97 2.10 10.25
N SER A 9 -25.90 1.27 10.75
CA SER A 9 -25.74 0.55 12.02
C SER A 9 -24.60 -0.47 11.97
N PHE A 10 -24.52 -1.25 10.88
CA PHE A 10 -23.45 -2.24 10.69
C PHE A 10 -22.06 -1.58 10.61
N ALA A 11 -21.91 -0.55 9.77
CA ALA A 11 -20.63 0.17 9.63
C ALA A 11 -20.16 0.76 10.96
N LYS A 12 -21.08 1.37 11.74
CA LYS A 12 -20.77 1.90 13.08
C LYS A 12 -20.27 0.81 14.03
N ARG A 13 -20.91 -0.36 14.05
CA ARG A 13 -20.49 -1.50 14.88
C ARG A 13 -19.13 -2.05 14.47
N LEU A 14 -18.90 -2.20 13.17
CA LEU A 14 -17.62 -2.69 12.63
C LEU A 14 -16.47 -1.72 12.96
N ILE A 15 -16.68 -0.41 12.79
CA ILE A 15 -15.69 0.62 13.14
C ILE A 15 -15.42 0.61 14.65
N LYS A 16 -16.45 0.48 15.49
CA LYS A 16 -16.27 0.41 16.96
C LYS A 16 -15.43 -0.80 17.36
N TRP A 17 -15.73 -1.98 16.81
CA TRP A 17 -14.93 -3.19 17.03
C TRP A 17 -13.48 -3.00 16.55
N TYR A 18 -13.28 -2.48 15.33
CA TYR A 18 -11.94 -2.26 14.76
C TYR A 18 -11.11 -1.31 15.61
N LYS A 19 -11.70 -0.25 16.17
CA LYS A 19 -10.99 0.66 17.07
C LYS A 19 -10.46 -0.03 18.33
N LYS A 20 -11.15 -1.07 18.81
CA LYS A 20 -10.81 -1.79 20.04
C LYS A 20 -9.88 -2.98 19.79
N GLU A 21 -10.13 -3.74 18.72
CA GLU A 21 -9.51 -5.06 18.50
C GLU A 21 -8.52 -5.09 17.33
N LYS A 22 -8.19 -3.94 16.71
CA LYS A 22 -7.21 -3.90 15.61
C LYS A 22 -5.85 -4.41 16.10
N ARG A 23 -5.19 -5.19 15.24
CA ARG A 23 -3.78 -5.55 15.42
C ARG A 23 -2.89 -4.34 15.16
N ASP A 24 -1.84 -4.24 15.95
CA ASP A 24 -0.76 -3.27 15.75
C ASP A 24 0.14 -3.73 14.61
N LEU A 25 0.02 -3.05 13.47
CA LEU A 25 0.78 -3.35 12.26
C LEU A 25 1.56 -2.10 11.85
N PRO A 26 2.85 -2.20 11.49
CA PRO A 26 3.72 -1.05 11.31
C PRO A 26 3.37 -0.17 10.10
N PHE A 27 2.58 -0.70 9.15
CA PHE A 27 2.03 0.06 8.02
C PHE A 27 0.67 0.71 8.32
N ARG A 28 0.15 0.57 9.54
CA ARG A 28 -1.08 1.24 10.02
C ARG A 28 -0.82 2.39 10.99
N GLU A 29 0.44 2.67 11.32
CA GLU A 29 0.83 3.74 12.25
C GLU A 29 0.52 5.15 11.69
N ASN A 30 0.53 5.30 10.37
CA ASN A 30 0.20 6.55 9.69
C ASN A 30 -0.49 6.27 8.33
N LYS A 31 -0.93 7.35 7.69
CA LYS A 31 -1.60 7.34 6.37
C LYS A 31 -0.64 7.70 5.23
N ASP A 32 0.67 7.46 5.39
CA ASP A 32 1.65 7.73 4.34
C ASP A 32 1.40 6.80 3.14
N PRO A 33 1.07 7.34 1.95
CA PRO A 33 0.77 6.53 0.76
C PRO A 33 1.94 5.64 0.34
N TYR A 34 3.20 6.04 0.59
CA TYR A 34 4.36 5.20 0.28
C TYR A 34 4.36 3.92 1.12
N ARG A 35 4.13 4.06 2.43
CA ARG A 35 4.13 2.96 3.40
C ARG A 35 2.94 2.03 3.18
N VAL A 36 1.75 2.59 2.98
CA VAL A 36 0.53 1.82 2.67
C VAL A 36 0.75 1.03 1.38
N TRP A 37 1.15 1.70 0.29
CA TRP A 37 1.41 1.03 -0.99
C TRP A 37 2.44 -0.08 -0.89
N LEU A 38 3.59 0.16 -0.25
CA LEU A 38 4.62 -0.85 -0.06
C LEU A 38 4.07 -2.08 0.68
N SER A 39 3.28 -1.88 1.74
CA SER A 39 2.67 -2.98 2.48
C SER A 39 1.68 -3.77 1.62
N GLU A 40 0.84 -3.10 0.83
CA GLU A 40 -0.12 -3.76 -0.05
C GLU A 40 0.60 -4.62 -1.10
N ILE A 41 1.69 -4.14 -1.70
CA ILE A 41 2.46 -4.93 -2.68
C ILE A 41 3.17 -6.11 -2.03
N ILE A 42 3.79 -5.91 -0.85
CA ILE A 42 4.47 -7.00 -0.13
C ILE A 42 3.47 -8.09 0.29
N LEU A 43 2.27 -7.71 0.73
CA LEU A 43 1.28 -8.62 1.29
C LEU A 43 0.45 -9.37 0.25
N GLN A 44 0.56 -9.01 -1.04
CA GLN A 44 -0.02 -9.82 -2.11
C GLN A 44 0.55 -11.24 -2.07
N GLN A 45 -0.33 -12.22 -1.83
CA GLN A 45 0.00 -13.65 -1.75
C GLN A 45 1.16 -13.96 -0.78
N THR A 46 1.29 -13.18 0.29
CA THR A 46 2.33 -13.33 1.30
C THR A 46 1.69 -13.34 2.68
N GLN A 47 2.06 -14.32 3.52
CA GLN A 47 1.55 -14.41 4.89
C GLN A 47 1.95 -13.18 5.72
N MET A 48 1.12 -12.82 6.70
CA MET A 48 1.28 -11.60 7.49
C MET A 48 2.65 -11.50 8.18
N GLU A 49 3.08 -12.57 8.86
CA GLU A 49 4.33 -12.58 9.62
C GLU A 49 5.55 -12.33 8.72
N THR A 50 5.60 -13.02 7.58
CA THR A 50 6.62 -12.82 6.54
C THR A 50 6.54 -11.41 5.99
N GLY A 51 5.35 -10.94 5.63
CA GLY A 51 5.15 -9.60 5.08
C GLY A 51 5.63 -8.48 6.01
N ILE A 52 5.39 -8.61 7.32
CA ILE A 52 5.89 -7.64 8.33
C ILE A 52 7.42 -7.62 8.35
N LYS A 53 8.08 -8.79 8.32
CA LYS A 53 9.55 -8.87 8.30
C LYS A 53 10.12 -8.15 7.09
N TYR A 54 9.62 -8.43 5.89
CA TYR A 54 10.09 -7.78 4.67
C TYR A 54 9.74 -6.30 4.61
N TYR A 55 8.55 -5.90 5.07
CA TYR A 55 8.18 -4.49 5.15
C TYR A 55 9.19 -3.68 5.99
N LYS A 56 9.58 -4.21 7.17
CA LYS A 56 10.59 -3.56 8.02
C LYS A 56 11.95 -3.46 7.32
N ILE A 57 12.39 -4.51 6.62
CA ILE A 57 13.64 -4.51 5.85
C ILE A 57 13.59 -3.43 4.75
N PHE A 58 12.50 -3.36 4.00
CA PHE A 58 12.32 -2.38 2.93
C PHE A 58 12.30 -0.95 3.46
N ILE A 59 11.51 -0.66 4.50
CA ILE A 59 11.45 0.69 5.08
C ILE A 59 12.80 1.13 5.68
N LYS A 60 13.56 0.21 6.28
CA LYS A 60 14.90 0.51 6.78
C LYS A 60 15.86 0.92 5.66
N ASN A 61 15.78 0.26 4.51
CA ASN A 61 16.68 0.52 3.36
C ASN A 61 16.18 1.64 2.44
N PHE A 62 14.87 1.81 2.36
CA PHE A 62 14.18 2.76 1.51
C PHE A 62 13.12 3.48 2.36
N PRO A 63 13.50 4.47 3.17
CA PRO A 63 12.57 5.15 4.08
C PRO A 63 11.50 5.99 3.36
N ASN A 64 11.70 6.32 2.08
CA ASN A 64 10.78 7.11 1.28
C ASN A 64 10.83 6.74 -0.22
N ILE A 65 9.87 7.22 -0.99
CA ILE A 65 9.75 6.94 -2.42
C ILE A 65 11.00 7.34 -3.23
N LYS A 66 11.67 8.44 -2.86
CA LYS A 66 12.89 8.91 -3.52
C LYS A 66 14.05 7.92 -3.35
N SER A 67 14.23 7.41 -2.12
CA SER A 67 15.26 6.40 -1.83
C SER A 67 15.04 5.08 -2.58
N LEU A 68 13.77 4.66 -2.74
CA LEU A 68 13.42 3.48 -3.54
C LEU A 68 13.68 3.72 -5.03
N ALA A 69 13.19 4.84 -5.58
CA ALA A 69 13.30 5.15 -7.01
C ALA A 69 14.74 5.36 -7.50
N ASN A 70 15.60 5.90 -6.63
CA ASN A 70 17.01 6.15 -6.93
C ASN A 70 17.90 4.91 -6.70
N SER A 71 17.35 3.82 -6.19
CA SER A 71 18.11 2.60 -5.94
C SER A 71 18.36 1.79 -7.23
N SER A 72 19.30 0.86 -7.18
CA SER A 72 19.51 -0.08 -8.29
C SER A 72 18.49 -1.20 -8.25
N GLU A 73 18.10 -1.71 -9.43
CA GLU A 73 17.21 -2.88 -9.53
C GLU A 73 17.79 -4.10 -8.81
N LYS A 74 19.12 -4.29 -8.89
CA LYS A 74 19.84 -5.34 -8.15
C LYS A 74 19.62 -5.24 -6.64
N LYS A 75 19.65 -4.03 -6.05
CA LYS A 75 19.40 -3.84 -4.61
C LYS A 75 17.95 -4.16 -4.25
N VAL A 76 16.98 -3.70 -5.05
CA VAL A 76 15.56 -4.01 -4.83
C VAL A 76 15.33 -5.52 -4.87
N TYR A 77 15.87 -6.22 -5.86
CA TYR A 77 15.69 -7.67 -6.01
C TYR A 77 16.39 -8.46 -4.91
N SER A 78 17.58 -8.04 -4.49
CA SER A 78 18.27 -8.66 -3.36
C SER A 78 17.45 -8.57 -2.08
N LEU A 79 16.82 -7.43 -1.79
CA LEU A 79 15.95 -7.29 -0.61
C LEU A 79 14.61 -8.04 -0.77
N TRP A 80 14.16 -8.26 -2.00
CA TRP A 80 12.93 -9.02 -2.31
C TRP A 80 13.13 -10.53 -2.32
N GLN A 81 14.38 -11.01 -2.32
CA GLN A 81 14.70 -12.43 -2.43
C GLN A 81 14.00 -13.23 -1.34
N GLY A 82 13.20 -14.22 -1.73
CA GLY A 82 12.41 -15.06 -0.82
C GLY A 82 10.92 -14.72 -0.73
N LEU A 83 10.47 -13.54 -1.20
CA LEU A 83 9.03 -13.21 -1.26
C LEU A 83 8.28 -13.83 -2.44
N GLY A 84 9.00 -14.35 -3.45
CA GLY A 84 8.40 -14.84 -4.69
C GLY A 84 7.75 -13.74 -5.54
N TYR A 85 7.20 -14.13 -6.70
CA TYR A 85 6.52 -13.23 -7.65
C TYR A 85 7.32 -11.94 -7.96
N TYR A 86 8.55 -12.08 -8.48
CA TYR A 86 9.49 -10.98 -8.73
C TYR A 86 8.95 -9.85 -9.63
N ASN A 87 7.91 -10.12 -10.43
CA ASN A 87 7.21 -9.07 -11.16
C ASN A 87 6.64 -7.98 -10.23
N ARG A 88 6.29 -8.30 -8.97
CA ARG A 88 5.90 -7.32 -7.95
C ARG A 88 7.05 -6.37 -7.64
N ALA A 89 8.25 -6.88 -7.39
CA ALA A 89 9.45 -6.06 -7.14
C ALA A 89 9.79 -5.17 -8.33
N LYS A 90 9.72 -5.73 -9.54
CA LYS A 90 9.95 -5.01 -10.80
C LYS A 90 8.97 -3.85 -10.96
N ASN A 91 7.68 -4.12 -10.79
CA ASN A 91 6.63 -3.11 -10.94
C ASN A 91 6.67 -2.08 -9.81
N LEU A 92 6.96 -2.49 -8.57
CA LEU A 92 7.20 -1.61 -7.44
C LEU A 92 8.28 -0.57 -7.79
N HIS A 93 9.43 -1.02 -8.26
CA HIS A 93 10.53 -0.11 -8.60
C HIS A 93 10.20 0.78 -9.80
N LYS A 94 9.55 0.23 -10.85
CA LYS A 94 9.11 1.00 -12.02
C LYS A 94 8.11 2.09 -11.65
N ALA A 95 7.11 1.77 -10.82
CA ALA A 95 6.13 2.72 -10.32
C ALA A 95 6.78 3.82 -9.47
N ALA A 96 7.75 3.47 -8.60
CA ALA A 96 8.49 4.46 -7.82
C ALA A 96 9.21 5.49 -8.70
N LYS A 97 9.88 5.03 -9.77
CA LYS A 97 10.51 5.91 -10.77
C LYS A 97 9.49 6.80 -11.48
N ILE A 98 8.31 6.27 -11.82
CA ILE A 98 7.22 7.06 -12.45
C ILE A 98 6.70 8.13 -11.49
N ILE A 99 6.47 7.80 -10.22
CA ILE A 99 5.98 8.75 -9.21
C ILE A 99 6.96 9.91 -9.04
N ILE A 100 8.27 9.64 -8.98
CA ILE A 100 9.29 10.69 -8.94
C ILE A 100 9.26 11.53 -10.22
N LYS A 101 9.29 10.90 -11.41
CA LYS A 101 9.45 11.61 -12.68
C LYS A 101 8.20 12.40 -13.10
N LYS A 102 7.01 11.79 -13.00
CA LYS A 102 5.75 12.37 -13.50
C LYS A 102 4.96 13.11 -12.42
N HIS A 103 5.02 12.66 -11.17
CA HIS A 103 4.23 13.21 -10.08
C HIS A 103 5.08 13.95 -9.03
N LYS A 104 6.35 14.26 -9.36
CA LYS A 104 7.29 15.00 -8.50
C LYS A 104 7.45 14.39 -7.10
N GLY A 105 7.35 13.06 -7.00
CA GLY A 105 7.45 12.32 -5.75
C GLY A 105 6.19 12.28 -4.90
N VAL A 106 5.07 12.83 -5.38
CA VAL A 106 3.78 12.79 -4.70
C VAL A 106 2.92 11.68 -5.30
N PHE A 107 2.34 10.82 -4.47
CA PHE A 107 1.42 9.80 -4.95
C PHE A 107 0.14 10.44 -5.51
N PRO A 108 -0.41 9.92 -6.62
CA PRO A 108 -1.76 10.27 -7.04
C PRO A 108 -2.77 10.03 -5.93
N LYS A 109 -3.80 10.89 -5.85
CA LYS A 109 -4.75 10.88 -4.72
C LYS A 109 -6.02 10.07 -4.98
N ASN A 110 -6.36 9.89 -6.25
CA ASN A 110 -7.59 9.23 -6.68
C ASN A 110 -7.28 7.87 -7.32
N TYR A 111 -8.28 7.00 -7.30
CA TYR A 111 -8.22 5.65 -7.85
C TYR A 111 -7.81 5.63 -9.34
N ASP A 112 -8.35 6.55 -10.15
CA ASP A 112 -8.17 6.52 -11.61
C ASP A 112 -6.72 6.78 -12.02
N GLU A 113 -6.02 7.64 -11.29
CA GLU A 113 -4.60 7.86 -11.50
C GLU A 113 -3.74 6.75 -10.86
N LEU A 114 -4.14 6.25 -9.70
CA LEU A 114 -3.40 5.19 -9.00
C LEU A 114 -3.37 3.88 -9.82
N ILE A 115 -4.49 3.49 -10.44
CA ILE A 115 -4.58 2.25 -11.22
C ILE A 115 -3.75 2.28 -12.50
N MET A 116 -3.31 3.47 -12.95
CA MET A 116 -2.40 3.61 -14.10
C MET A 116 -0.95 3.26 -13.74
N LEU A 117 -0.60 3.16 -12.46
CA LEU A 117 0.76 2.85 -12.02
C LEU A 117 1.06 1.34 -12.16
N PRO A 118 2.27 0.95 -12.63
CA PRO A 118 2.63 -0.45 -12.78
C PRO A 118 2.47 -1.26 -11.49
N GLY A 119 1.79 -2.40 -11.58
CA GLY A 119 1.57 -3.30 -10.44
C GLY A 119 0.50 -2.83 -9.44
N ILE A 120 -0.17 -1.72 -9.70
CA ILE A 120 -1.33 -1.29 -8.91
C ILE A 120 -2.61 -1.75 -9.61
N GLY A 121 -3.23 -2.80 -9.06
CA GLY A 121 -4.55 -3.28 -9.51
C GLY A 121 -5.71 -2.60 -8.78
N LYS A 122 -6.94 -2.98 -9.13
CA LYS A 122 -8.19 -2.42 -8.58
C LYS A 122 -8.19 -2.33 -7.04
N TYR A 123 -7.82 -3.42 -6.37
CA TYR A 123 -7.78 -3.48 -4.91
C TYR A 123 -6.75 -2.50 -4.33
N THR A 124 -5.51 -2.50 -4.81
CA THR A 124 -4.45 -1.63 -4.29
C THR A 124 -4.74 -0.15 -4.56
N ALA A 125 -5.31 0.18 -5.72
CA ALA A 125 -5.74 1.55 -6.02
C ALA A 125 -6.82 2.02 -5.03
N ALA A 126 -7.85 1.20 -4.78
CA ALA A 126 -8.91 1.51 -3.83
C ALA A 126 -8.41 1.57 -2.39
N ALA A 127 -7.49 0.68 -1.99
CA ALA A 127 -6.89 0.69 -0.66
C ALA A 127 -6.12 1.99 -0.41
N ILE A 128 -5.24 2.40 -1.33
CA ILE A 128 -4.47 3.64 -1.18
C ILE A 128 -5.40 4.86 -1.17
N SER A 129 -6.33 4.96 -2.13
CA SER A 129 -7.18 6.15 -2.25
C SER A 129 -8.15 6.31 -1.08
N SER A 130 -8.72 5.22 -0.57
CA SER A 130 -9.59 5.26 0.60
C SER A 130 -8.81 5.47 1.92
N ILE A 131 -7.72 4.74 2.16
CA ILE A 131 -6.97 4.81 3.43
C ILE A 131 -6.25 6.16 3.56
N CYS A 132 -5.56 6.58 2.50
CA CYS A 132 -4.66 7.73 2.55
C CYS A 132 -5.39 9.04 2.25
N TYR A 133 -6.39 9.01 1.37
CA TYR A 133 -7.05 10.22 0.85
C TYR A 133 -8.56 10.27 1.09
N ASN A 134 -9.14 9.27 1.77
CA ASN A 134 -10.57 9.18 2.08
C ASN A 134 -11.48 9.25 0.84
N GLU A 135 -10.98 8.83 -0.34
CA GLU A 135 -11.81 8.75 -1.54
C GLU A 135 -12.95 7.73 -1.34
N LYS A 136 -14.16 8.10 -1.75
CA LYS A 136 -15.37 7.27 -1.67
C LYS A 136 -15.82 6.86 -3.06
N LYS A 137 -15.01 6.06 -3.73
CA LYS A 137 -15.29 5.65 -5.12
C LYS A 137 -16.20 4.41 -5.24
N PHE A 138 -16.51 3.75 -4.13
CA PHE A 138 -17.33 2.54 -4.08
C PHE A 138 -18.08 2.46 -2.74
#